data_AF-A0A970F2X2-F1
#
_entry.id   AF-A0A970F2X2-F1
#
_cell.length_a   1.000
_cell.length_b   1.000
_cell.length_c   1.000
_cell.angle_alpha   90.00
_cell.angle_beta   90.00
_cell.angle_gamma   90.00
#
_symmetry.space_group_name_H-M   'P 1'
#
loop_
_entity.id
_entity.type
_entity.pdbx_description
1 polymer ?
#
loop_
_entity_poly.entity_id
_entity_poly.type
_entity_poly.pdbx_seq_one_letter_code
_entity_poly.pdbx_strand_id
1 'polypeptide(L)' 'MASRIGATLFQLGGMAATIGFILMRWPGAFSWFGKLPGDIMTEHVIAPFTSMLVISAGLSALSWVFSALIRLIR' A
#
# COMPACT_ATOMS: atom_id res chain seq x y z
N MET A 1 12.94 18.96 -15.66
CA MET A 1 11.58 18.39 -15.58
C MET A 1 11.58 16.86 -15.75
N ALA A 2 12.14 16.34 -16.85
CA ALA A 2 12.15 14.90 -17.17
C ALA A 2 12.68 13.98 -16.05
N SER A 3 13.79 14.34 -15.37
CA SER A 3 14.34 13.54 -14.26
C SER A 3 13.38 13.40 -13.07
N ARG A 4 12.56 14.42 -12.79
CA ARG A 4 11.55 14.35 -11.70
C ARG A 4 10.40 13.41 -12.07
N ILE A 5 9.95 13.48 -13.32
CA ILE A 5 8.88 12.63 -13.86
C ILE A 5 9.35 11.16 -13.91
N GLY A 6 10.60 10.91 -14.31
CA GLY A 6 11.17 9.56 -14.30
C GLY A 6 11.26 8.97 -12.90
N ALA A 7 11.67 9.77 -11.90
CA ALA A 7 11.72 9.33 -10.52
C ALA A 7 10.33 8.99 -9.95
N THR A 8 9.29 9.80 -10.23
CA THR A 8 7.92 9.48 -9.80
C THR A 8 7.35 8.25 -10.50
N LEU A 9 7.62 8.06 -11.80
CA LEU A 9 7.21 6.87 -12.53
C LEU A 9 7.85 5.60 -11.96
N PHE A 10 9.16 5.65 -11.67
CA PHE A 10 9.86 4.54 -11.03
C PHE A 10 9.29 4.22 -9.65
N GLN A 11 9.00 5.24 -8.84
CA GLN A 11 8.43 5.07 -7.51
C GLN A 11 7.03 4.45 -7.56
N LEU A 12 6.15 4.93 -8.44
CA LEU A 12 4.80 4.38 -8.63
C LEU A 12 4.84 2.95 -9.17
N GLY A 13 5.67 2.68 -10.19
CA GLY A 13 5.84 1.35 -10.75
C GLY A 13 6.39 0.36 -9.74
N GLY A 14 7.38 0.77 -8.94
CA GLY A 14 7.95 -0.02 -7.86
C GLY A 14 6.92 -0.36 -6.78
N MET A 15 6.12 0.62 -6.34
CA MET A 15 5.02 0.38 -5.40
C MET A 15 3.99 -0.60 -5.96
N ALA A 16 3.54 -0.39 -7.20
CA ALA A 16 2.56 -1.26 -7.86
C ALA A 16 3.08 -2.70 -8.03
N ALA A 17 4.34 -2.87 -8.45
CA ALA A 17 4.97 -4.18 -8.58
C ALA A 17 5.08 -4.89 -7.21
N THR A 18 5.43 -4.16 -6.16
CA THR A 18 5.52 -4.73 -4.80
C THR A 18 4.16 -5.20 -4.30
N ILE A 19 3.11 -4.37 -4.47
CA ILE A 19 1.74 -4.71 -4.11
C ILE A 19 1.26 -5.91 -4.92
N GLY A 20 1.50 -5.92 -6.23
CA GLY A 20 1.15 -7.05 -7.11
C GLY A 20 1.82 -8.36 -6.71
N PHE A 21 3.11 -8.30 -6.32
CA PHE A 21 3.84 -9.48 -5.84
C PHE A 21 3.27 -10.02 -4.52
N ILE A 22 2.93 -9.13 -3.58
CA ILE A 22 2.29 -9.50 -2.31
C ILE A 22 0.96 -10.20 -2.57
N LEU A 23 0.11 -9.65 -3.45
CA LEU A 23 -1.18 -10.24 -3.81
C LEU A 23 -1.04 -11.58 -4.53
N MET A 24 -0.04 -11.72 -5.40
CA MET A 24 0.23 -12.98 -6.10
C MET A 24 0.64 -14.09 -5.13
N ARG A 25 1.46 -13.77 -4.11
CA ARG A 25 1.90 -14.77 -3.11
C ARG A 25 0.84 -15.04 -2.06
N TRP A 26 0.10 -14.02 -1.65
CA TRP A 26 -0.94 -14.08 -0.62
C TRP A 26 -2.21 -13.42 -1.15
N PRO A 27 -3.09 -14.16 -1.85
CA PRO A 27 -4.35 -13.61 -2.36
C PRO A 27 -5.29 -13.14 -1.23
N GLY A 28 -5.11 -13.69 -0.02
CA GLY A 28 -5.78 -13.24 1.19
C GLY A 28 -5.12 -12.05 1.90
N ALA A 29 -4.11 -11.40 1.32
CA ALA A 29 -3.39 -10.29 1.96
C ALA A 29 -4.26 -9.05 2.24
N PHE A 30 -5.48 -8.97 1.72
CA PHE A 30 -6.45 -7.92 2.09
C PHE A 30 -7.68 -8.48 2.82
N SER A 31 -7.71 -9.75 3.22
CA SER A 31 -8.87 -10.32 3.91
C SER A 31 -9.09 -9.75 5.32
N TRP A 32 -8.04 -9.16 5.90
CA TRP A 32 -8.07 -8.42 7.17
C TRP A 32 -8.42 -6.93 6.97
N PHE A 33 -8.42 -6.45 5.72
CA PHE A 33 -9.09 -5.20 5.37
C PHE A 33 -10.58 -5.52 5.51
N GLY A 34 -11.20 -4.99 6.57
CA GLY A 34 -12.53 -5.43 7.02
C GLY A 34 -13.53 -5.60 5.87
N LYS A 35 -14.48 -6.53 6.07
CA LYS A 35 -15.62 -6.73 5.16
C LYS A 35 -16.22 -5.39 4.77
N LEU A 36 -16.52 -5.20 3.48
CA LEU A 36 -17.18 -3.98 3.03
C LEU A 36 -18.46 -3.78 3.85
N PRO A 37 -18.88 -2.54 4.14
CA PRO A 37 -20.04 -2.26 4.98
C PRO A 37 -21.37 -2.85 4.47
N GLY A 38 -21.41 -3.37 3.23
CA GLY A 38 -22.53 -4.16 2.69
C GLY A 38 -22.49 -5.68 2.94
N ASP A 39 -21.36 -6.23 3.40
CA ASP A 39 -21.16 -7.66 3.70
C ASP A 39 -21.28 -7.97 5.22
N ILE A 40 -21.52 -6.93 6.03
CA ILE A 40 -21.72 -7.04 7.47
C ILE A 40 -23.21 -6.82 7.75
N MET A 41 -24.00 -7.89 7.89
CA MET A 41 -25.43 -7.79 8.26
C MET A 41 -25.63 -7.54 9.77
N THR A 42 -24.74 -6.76 10.40
CA THR A 42 -24.71 -6.56 11.86
C THR A 42 -24.70 -5.07 12.18
N GLU A 43 -25.54 -4.67 13.13
CA GLU A 43 -25.84 -3.27 13.50
C GLU A 43 -24.68 -2.49 14.14
N HIS A 44 -23.51 -3.10 14.31
CA HIS A 44 -22.35 -2.48 14.93
C HIS A 44 -21.17 -2.45 13.95
N VAL A 45 -21.05 -1.33 13.24
CA VAL A 45 -19.89 -1.03 12.40
C VAL A 45 -18.74 -0.60 13.32
N ILE A 46 -17.94 -1.57 13.76
CA ILE A 46 -16.64 -1.27 14.34
C ILE A 46 -15.75 -0.85 13.17
N ALA A 47 -15.61 0.47 12.96
CA ALA A 47 -14.70 1.00 11.96
C ALA A 47 -13.27 0.47 12.24
N PRO A 48 -12.60 -0.15 11.26
CA PRO A 48 -11.33 -0.82 11.50
C PRO A 48 -10.20 0.22 11.48
N PHE A 49 -10.15 1.10 12.48
CA PHE A 49 -9.08 2.10 12.62
C PHE A 49 -7.70 1.45 12.63
N THR A 50 -7.60 0.26 13.22
CA THR A 50 -6.38 -0.55 13.25
C THR A 50 -5.94 -0.94 11.84
N SER A 51 -6.87 -1.32 10.94
CA SER A 51 -6.47 -1.69 9.58
C SER A 51 -6.03 -0.46 8.77
N MET A 52 -6.74 0.66 8.92
CA MET A 52 -6.35 1.93 8.30
C MET A 52 -4.96 2.39 8.74
N LEU A 53 -4.64 2.26 10.03
CA LEU A 53 -3.31 2.60 10.57
C LEU A 53 -2.21 1.71 10.01
N VAL A 54 -2.41 0.38 10.00
CA VAL A 54 -1.41 -0.57 9.47
C VAL A 54 -1.10 -0.28 8.00
N ILE A 55 -2.12 0.07 7.22
CA ILE A 55 -1.96 0.34 5.79
C ILE A 55 -1.27 1.68 5.55
N SER A 56 -1.64 2.70 6.31
CA SER A 56 -0.96 3.99 6.27
C SER A 56 0.52 3.84 6.61
N ALA A 57 0.83 3.11 7.69
CA ALA A 57 2.20 2.82 8.09
C ALA A 57 2.96 2.02 7.02
N GLY A 58 2.34 1.00 6.43
CA GLY A 58 2.92 0.19 5.37
C GLY A 58 3.25 0.99 4.10
N LEU A 59 2.30 1.80 3.62
CA LEU A 59 2.53 2.70 2.48
C LEU A 59 3.60 3.76 2.77
N SER A 60 3.64 4.27 4.00
CA SER A 60 4.65 5.24 4.42
C SER A 60 6.04 4.62 4.43
N ALA A 61 6.18 3.41 4.97
CA ALA A 61 7.43 2.66 4.97
C ALA A 61 7.89 2.35 3.52
N LEU A 62 6.97 1.91 2.66
CA LEU A 62 7.28 1.63 1.26
C LEU A 62 7.75 2.89 0.51
N SER A 63 7.05 4.01 0.72
CA SER A 63 7.44 5.30 0.16
C SER A 63 8.82 5.75 0.64
N TRP A 64 9.11 5.55 1.92
CA TRP A 64 10.41 5.84 2.50
C TRP A 64 11.52 4.98 1.86
N VAL A 65 11.31 3.67 1.70
CA VAL A 65 12.28 2.76 1.06
C VAL A 65 12.58 3.18 -0.38
N PHE A 66 11.56 3.43 -1.21
CA PHE A 66 11.79 3.87 -2.59
C PHE A 66 12.46 5.24 -2.66
N SER A 67 12.11 6.16 -1.75
CA SER A 67 12.75 7.47 -1.68
C SER A 67 14.22 7.34 -1.27
N ALA A 68 14.53 6.47 -0.31
CA ALA A 68 15.90 6.18 0.10
C ALA A 68 16.71 5.54 -1.04
N LEU A 69 16.11 4.60 -1.78
CA LEU A 69 16.74 3.96 -2.93
C LEU A 69 17.05 4.97 -4.05
N ILE A 70 16.11 5.86 -4.38
CA ILE A 70 16.31 6.91 -5.38
C ILE A 70 17.42 7.88 -4.94
N ARG A 71 17.50 8.21 -3.64
CA ARG A 71 18.59 9.04 -3.10
C ARG A 71 19.95 8.35 -3.14
N LEU A 72 20.00 7.03 -3.01
CA LEU A 72 21.24 6.27 -3.06
C LEU A 72 21.81 6.18 -4.49
N ILE A 73 20.92 6.11 -5.49
CA ILE A 73 21.28 5.95 -6.91
C ILE A 73 21.65 7.28 -7.57
N ARG A 74 21.22 8.41 -7.00
CA ARG A 74 21.40 9.76 -7.55
C ARG A 74 22.61 10.46 -6.93
#